data_AF-A0A2S6ZDP1-F1
#
_entry.id   AF-A0A2S6ZDP1-F1
#
_cell.length_a   1.000
_cell.length_b   1.000
_cell.length_c   1.000
_cell.angle_alpha   90.00
_cell.angle_beta   90.00
_cell.angle_gamma   90.00
#
_symmetry.space_group_name_H-M   'P 1'
#
loop_
_entity.id
_entity.type
_entity.pdbx_description
1 polymer ?
#
loop_
_entity_poly.entity_id
_entity_poly.type
_entity_poly.pdbx_seq_one_letter_code
_entity_poly.pdbx_strand_id
1 'polypeptide(L)'
;MTLSALIDRYVKDLGKFRPMSATRGNLKRCEESLGEREVTTLTGQDILTHIGQRKAGPATVTIELGFLDEVLAAGRSLWSMTIPDVATATRPVLRRAGAIAKPVSATGGRRRRSWTT
;
A
#
# COMPACT_ATOMS: atom_id res chain seq x y z
N MET A 1 -5.80 18.29 4.40
CA MET A 1 -4.42 17.80 4.63
C MET A 1 -4.01 16.99 3.41
N THR A 2 -2.82 17.24 2.89
CA THR A 2 -2.30 16.57 1.68
C THR A 2 -1.70 15.20 2.01
N LEU A 3 -1.48 14.37 1.00
CA LEU A 3 -0.85 13.06 1.17
C LEU A 3 0.59 13.19 1.68
N SER A 4 1.38 14.13 1.15
CA SER A 4 2.75 14.38 1.63
C SER A 4 2.75 14.73 3.12
N ALA A 5 1.85 15.62 3.56
CA ALA A 5 1.74 15.98 4.97
C ALA A 5 1.31 14.80 5.86
N LEU A 6 0.45 13.90 5.35
CA LEU A 6 0.09 12.66 6.05
C LEU A 6 1.27 11.70 6.17
N ILE A 7 2.06 11.55 5.10
CA ILE A 7 3.26 10.70 5.07
C ILE A 7 4.30 11.24 6.06
N ASP A 8 4.56 12.55 6.06
CA ASP A 8 5.48 13.18 7.02
C ASP A 8 5.05 12.93 8.46
N ARG A 9 3.76 13.11 8.76
CA ARG A 9 3.20 12.83 10.09
C ARG A 9 3.34 11.35 10.45
N TYR A 10 3.03 10.45 9.52
CA TYR A 10 3.17 9.00 9.71
C TYR A 10 4.60 8.60 10.03
N VAL A 11 5.56 9.12 9.29
CA VAL A 11 6.97 8.83 9.51
C VAL A 11 7.47 9.43 10.82
N LYS A 12 7.05 10.65 11.17
CA LYS A 12 7.43 11.31 12.44
C LYS A 12 6.87 10.57 13.65
N ASP A 13 5.62 10.14 13.60
CA ASP A 13 4.95 9.54 14.75
C ASP A 13 5.26 8.04 14.87
N LEU A 14 5.22 7.28 13.77
CA LEU A 14 5.52 5.85 13.80
C LEU A 14 7.01 5.52 13.74
N GLY A 15 7.85 6.44 13.24
CA GLY A 15 9.31 6.29 13.27
C GLY A 15 9.89 6.19 14.69
N LYS A 16 9.12 6.56 15.71
CA LYS A 16 9.46 6.38 17.13
C LYS A 16 9.40 4.92 17.58
N PHE A 17 8.60 4.09 16.90
CA PHE A 17 8.35 2.70 17.29
C PHE A 17 9.08 1.70 16.40
N ARG A 18 9.36 2.04 15.13
CA ARG A 18 10.10 1.18 14.21
C ARG A 18 10.94 1.95 13.18
N PRO A 19 12.04 1.39 12.67
CA PRO A 19 12.77 1.94 11.54
C PRO A 19 11.90 2.04 10.28
N MET A 20 11.95 3.18 9.57
CA MET A 20 11.11 3.49 8.40
C MET A 20 11.88 3.60 7.08
N SER A 21 13.15 3.17 7.03
CA SER A 21 14.05 3.41 5.88
C SER A 21 13.56 2.75 4.58
N ALA A 22 13.08 1.50 4.63
CA ALA A 22 12.51 0.81 3.47
C ALA A 22 11.12 1.36 3.07
N THR A 23 10.36 1.87 4.04
CA THR A 23 9.04 2.47 3.85
C THR A 23 9.13 3.81 3.10
N ARG A 24 10.10 4.66 3.44
CA ARG A 24 10.28 5.98 2.82
C ARG A 24 10.53 5.92 1.32
N GLY A 25 11.34 4.97 0.85
CA GLY A 25 11.67 4.87 -0.58
C GLY A 25 10.45 4.57 -1.47
N ASN A 26 9.52 3.75 -0.97
CA ASN A 26 8.28 3.43 -1.67
C ASN A 26 7.26 4.56 -1.55
N LEU A 27 7.13 5.18 -0.37
CA LEU A 27 6.24 6.32 -0.16
C LEU A 27 6.64 7.57 -0.96
N LYS A 28 7.93 7.79 -1.20
CA LYS A 28 8.42 8.89 -2.06
C LYS A 28 7.78 8.87 -3.44
N ARG A 29 7.50 7.69 -3.98
CA ARG A 29 6.86 7.56 -5.30
C ARG A 29 5.39 7.96 -5.28
N CYS A 30 4.71 7.70 -4.17
CA CYS A 30 3.36 8.21 -3.94
C CYS A 30 3.37 9.73 -3.74
N GLU A 31 4.38 10.29 -3.08
CA GLU A 31 4.52 11.76 -2.94
C GLU A 31 4.71 12.44 -4.30
N GLU A 32 5.56 11.88 -5.16
CA GLU A 32 5.84 12.44 -6.49
C GLU A 32 4.60 12.61 -7.37
N SER A 33 3.58 11.76 -7.23
CA SER A 33 2.39 11.74 -8.09
C SER A 33 1.09 12.17 -7.39
N LEU A 34 0.96 11.86 -6.10
CA LEU A 34 -0.25 12.06 -5.30
C LEU A 34 -0.01 13.03 -4.13
N GLY A 35 1.21 13.50 -3.91
CA GLY A 35 1.63 14.24 -2.73
C GLY A 35 0.75 15.44 -2.39
N GLU A 36 0.40 16.25 -3.39
CA GLU A 36 -0.44 17.44 -3.24
C GLU A 36 -1.94 17.15 -3.17
N ARG A 37 -2.36 15.90 -3.40
CA ARG A 37 -3.78 15.53 -3.31
C ARG A 37 -4.25 15.53 -1.86
N GLU A 38 -5.45 16.06 -1.64
CA GLU A 38 -6.09 15.97 -0.33
C GLU A 38 -6.53 14.53 -0.05
N VAL A 39 -6.09 13.99 1.09
CA VAL A 39 -6.33 12.58 1.43
C VAL A 39 -7.80 12.25 1.58
N THR A 40 -8.63 13.22 1.94
CA THR A 40 -10.09 13.09 2.08
C THR A 40 -10.81 12.95 0.73
N THR A 41 -10.17 13.35 -0.37
CA THR A 41 -10.74 13.36 -1.72
C THR A 41 -10.11 12.33 -2.65
N LEU A 42 -9.14 11.55 -2.16
CA LEU A 42 -8.49 10.52 -2.95
C LEU A 42 -9.51 9.54 -3.51
N THR A 43 -9.34 9.20 -4.78
CA THR A 43 -10.20 8.25 -5.50
C THR A 43 -9.43 7.00 -5.90
N GLY A 44 -10.16 5.94 -6.25
CA GLY A 44 -9.54 4.76 -6.86
C GLY A 44 -8.86 5.09 -8.20
N GLN A 45 -9.37 6.06 -8.96
CA GLN A 45 -8.78 6.47 -10.23
C GLN A 45 -7.42 7.13 -10.04
N ASP A 46 -7.22 7.90 -8.96
CA ASP A 46 -5.91 8.47 -8.64
C ASP A 46 -4.88 7.36 -8.40
N ILE A 47 -5.27 6.29 -7.68
CA ILE A 47 -4.40 5.12 -7.46
C ILE A 47 -4.08 4.38 -8.75
N LEU A 48 -5.08 4.16 -9.61
CA LEU A 48 -4.88 3.50 -10.91
C LEU A 48 -3.96 4.33 -11.81
N THR A 49 -4.13 5.65 -11.83
CA THR A 49 -3.30 6.57 -12.63
C THR A 49 -1.87 6.55 -12.14
N HIS A 50 -1.66 6.65 -10.82
CA HIS A 50 -0.34 6.54 -10.21
C HIS A 50 0.35 5.23 -10.59
N ILE A 51 -0.33 4.09 -10.40
CA ILE A 51 0.25 2.77 -10.68
C ILE A 51 0.51 2.57 -12.17
N GLY A 52 -0.35 3.08 -13.05
CA GLY A 52 -0.16 3.00 -14.51
C GLY A 52 1.10 3.71 -15.00
N GLN A 53 1.63 4.68 -14.25
CA GLN A 53 2.88 5.38 -14.57
C GLN A 53 4.13 4.67 -14.00
N ARG A 54 3.95 3.64 -13.17
CA ARG A 54 5.07 2.97 -12.49
C ARG A 54 5.79 2.03 -13.45
N LYS A 55 7.10 2.26 -13.60
CA LYS A 55 8.03 1.32 -14.24
C LYS A 55 8.65 0.41 -13.19
N ALA A 56 7.84 -0.45 -12.58
CA ALA A 56 8.26 -1.36 -11.52
C ALA A 56 7.55 -2.72 -11.64
N GLY A 57 8.19 -3.78 -11.11
CA GLY A 57 7.60 -5.11 -11.11
C GLY A 57 6.39 -5.22 -10.18
N PRO A 58 5.46 -6.18 -10.42
CA PRO A 58 4.22 -6.30 -9.63
C PRO A 58 4.45 -6.47 -8.13
N ALA A 59 5.54 -7.13 -7.72
CA ALA A 59 5.90 -7.27 -6.30
C ALA A 59 6.23 -5.93 -5.66
N THR A 60 7.02 -5.08 -6.33
CA THR A 60 7.38 -3.74 -5.85
C THR A 60 6.14 -2.86 -5.73
N VAL A 61 5.27 -2.84 -6.74
CA VAL A 61 4.01 -2.08 -6.70
C VAL A 61 3.09 -2.58 -5.59
N THR A 62 3.09 -3.88 -5.29
CA THR A 62 2.32 -4.44 -4.16
C THR A 62 2.81 -3.89 -2.81
N ILE A 63 4.13 -3.82 -2.61
CA ILE A 63 4.73 -3.27 -1.40
C ILE A 63 4.43 -1.78 -1.29
N GLU A 64 4.59 -1.03 -2.39
CA GLU A 64 4.28 0.39 -2.47
C GLU A 64 2.82 0.69 -2.09
N LEU A 65 1.88 -0.05 -2.67
CA LEU A 65 0.46 0.06 -2.35
C LEU A 65 0.16 -0.33 -0.88
N GLY A 66 0.87 -1.32 -0.35
CA GLY A 66 0.77 -1.71 1.06
C GLY A 66 1.18 -0.59 2.02
N PHE A 67 2.28 0.11 1.74
CA PHE A 67 2.67 1.26 2.56
C PHE A 67 1.70 2.42 2.46
N LEU A 68 1.15 2.69 1.27
CA LEU A 68 0.11 3.72 1.12
C LEU A 68 -1.13 3.37 1.96
N ASP A 69 -1.57 2.11 1.91
CA ASP A 69 -2.68 1.58 2.71
C ASP A 69 -2.44 1.75 4.22
N GLU A 70 -1.23 1.45 4.70
CA GLU A 70 -0.83 1.67 6.09
C GLU A 70 -0.91 3.15 6.50
N VAL A 71 -0.44 4.08 5.64
CA VAL A 71 -0.48 5.52 5.90
C VAL A 71 -1.92 6.02 6.01
N LEU A 72 -2.79 5.64 5.06
CA LEU A 72 -4.20 6.04 5.07
C LEU A 72 -4.94 5.44 6.29
N ALA A 73 -4.63 4.18 6.64
CA ALA A 73 -5.16 3.53 7.83
C ALA A 73 -4.72 4.23 9.12
N ALA A 74 -3.46 4.65 9.23
CA ALA A 74 -2.98 5.43 10.37
C ALA A 74 -3.73 6.77 10.49
N GLY A 75 -3.99 7.45 9.36
CA GLY A 75 -4.80 8.68 9.36
C GLY A 75 -6.19 8.49 9.94
N ARG A 76 -6.86 7.39 9.57
CA ARG A 76 -8.16 7.02 10.14
C ARG A 76 -8.06 6.69 11.63
N SER A 77 -7.20 5.73 11.98
CA SER A 77 -7.23 5.09 13.30
C SER A 77 -6.54 5.91 14.39
N LEU A 78 -5.45 6.63 14.06
CA LEU A 78 -4.66 7.36 15.04
C LEU A 78 -5.05 8.84 15.14
N TRP A 79 -5.56 9.41 14.04
CA TRP A 79 -5.82 10.85 13.95
C TRP A 79 -7.29 11.17 13.63
N SER A 80 -8.18 10.17 13.68
CA SER A 80 -9.63 10.32 13.51
C SER A 80 -10.03 11.04 12.21
N MET A 81 -9.23 10.88 11.15
CA MET A 81 -9.51 11.50 9.87
C MET A 81 -10.51 10.68 9.05
N THR A 82 -11.40 11.36 8.33
CA THR A 82 -12.29 10.70 7.36
C THR A 82 -11.57 10.53 6.03
N ILE A 83 -10.94 9.37 5.82
CA ILE A 83 -10.13 9.06 4.63
C ILE A 83 -10.71 7.82 3.92
N PRO A 84 -11.02 7.89 2.62
CA PRO A 84 -11.56 6.77 1.87
C PRO A 84 -10.55 5.61 1.75
N ASP A 85 -11.05 4.37 1.68
CA ASP A 85 -10.21 3.17 1.61
C ASP A 85 -9.78 2.77 0.19
N VAL A 86 -9.25 3.75 -0.54
CA VAL A 86 -9.00 3.60 -1.98
C VAL A 86 -7.86 2.65 -2.33
N ALA A 87 -6.83 2.57 -1.47
CA ALA A 87 -5.70 1.66 -1.69
C ALA A 87 -6.15 0.20 -1.64
N THR A 88 -6.97 -0.17 -0.65
CA THR A 88 -7.54 -1.51 -0.54
C THR A 88 -8.61 -1.78 -1.59
N ALA A 89 -9.51 -0.83 -1.86
CA ALA A 89 -10.59 -0.98 -2.84
C ALA A 89 -10.09 -1.24 -4.27
N THR A 90 -8.91 -0.73 -4.64
CA THR A 90 -8.35 -0.88 -6.00
C THR A 90 -7.57 -2.18 -6.24
N ARG A 91 -7.18 -2.90 -5.17
CA ARG A 91 -6.41 -4.15 -5.27
C ARG A 91 -7.01 -5.19 -6.22
N PRO A 92 -8.34 -5.46 -6.24
CA PRO A 92 -8.91 -6.45 -7.15
C PRO A 92 -8.71 -6.10 -8.62
N VAL A 93 -8.85 -4.82 -8.98
CA VAL A 93 -8.66 -4.33 -10.35
C VAL A 93 -7.20 -4.46 -10.76
N LEU A 94 -6.29 -3.97 -9.92
CA LEU A 94 -4.84 -4.01 -10.17
C LEU A 94 -4.31 -5.44 -10.31
N ARG A 95 -4.84 -6.38 -9.51
CA ARG A 95 -4.45 -7.79 -9.58
C ARG A 95 -4.91 -8.44 -10.87
N ARG A 96 -6.14 -8.15 -11.32
CA ARG A 96 -6.64 -8.63 -12.62
C ARG A 96 -5.82 -8.07 -13.78
N ALA A 97 -5.37 -6.83 -13.68
CA ALA A 97 -4.48 -6.20 -14.65
C ALA A 97 -3.02 -6.69 -14.59
N GLY A 98 -2.66 -7.54 -13.61
CA GLY A 98 -1.28 -8.00 -13.42
C GLY A 98 -0.32 -6.91 -12.88
N ALA A 99 -0.84 -5.73 -12.51
CA ALA A 99 -0.04 -4.60 -12.01
C ALA A 99 0.45 -4.81 -10.57
N ILE A 100 -0.21 -5.69 -9.80
CA ILE A 100 0.24 -6.13 -8.48
C ILE A 100 0.31 -7.65 -8.43
N ALA A 101 1.18 -8.17 -7.56
CA ALA A 101 1.33 -9.59 -7.34
C ALA A 101 0.06 -10.22 -6.75
N LYS A 102 -0.16 -11.49 -7.07
CA LYS A 102 -1.17 -12.30 -6.38
C LYS A 102 -0.67 -12.59 -4.96
N PRO A 103 -1.55 -12.57 -3.94
CA PRO A 103 -1.17 -13.09 -2.65
C PRO A 103 -0.74 -14.54 -2.83
N VAL A 104 0.43 -14.89 -2.30
CA VAL A 104 0.84 -16.29 -2.24
C VAL A 104 -0.12 -16.96 -1.27
N SER A 105 -1.09 -17.72 -1.77
CA SER A 105 -1.82 -18.64 -0.92
C SER A 105 -0.76 -19.55 -0.30
N ALA A 106 -0.60 -19.48 1.03
CA ALA A 106 0.09 -20.52 1.77
C ALA A 106 -0.78 -21.78 1.71
N THR A 107 -0.88 -22.37 0.52
CA THR A 107 -1.47 -23.68 0.33
C THR A 107 -0.47 -24.64 0.96
N GLY A 108 -0.75 -24.99 2.21
CA GLY A 108 -0.05 -26.02 2.94
C GLY A 108 0.00 -27.28 2.10
N GLY A 109 1.14 -27.51 1.48
CA GLY A 109 1.55 -28.82 1.01
C GLY A 109 1.79 -29.70 2.22
N ARG A 110 0.71 -30.19 2.87
CA ARG A 110 0.79 -31.45 3.60
C ARG A 110 1.11 -32.52 2.57
N ARG A 111 2.40 -32.76 2.32
CA ARG A 111 2.87 -34.05 1.84
C ARG A 111 2.33 -35.08 2.83
N ARG A 112 1.26 -35.79 2.44
CA ARG A 112 0.87 -37.04 3.09
C ARG A 112 2.07 -37.97 2.94
N ARG A 113 2.86 -38.11 4.01
CA ARG A 113 3.75 -39.26 4.17
C ARG A 113 2.84 -40.44 4.45
N SER A 114 2.57 -41.23 3.41
CA SER A 114 2.05 -42.58 3.55
C SER A 114 3.11 -43.41 4.26
N TRP A 115 2.81 -43.83 5.48
CA TRP A 115 3.53 -44.92 6.14
C TRP A 115 2.93 -46.21 5.59
N THR A 116 3.68 -46.91 4.75
CA THR A 116 3.45 -48.34 4.49
C THR A 116 3.93 -49.12 5.70
N THR A 117 3.05 -50.01 6.15
CA THR A 117 3.18 -50.92 7.31
C THR A 117 4.20 -52.02 7.04
#